data_AF-A0A969U8R2-F1
#
_entry.id   AF-A0A969U8R2-F1
#
_cell.length_a   1.000
_cell.length_b   1.000
_cell.length_c   1.000
_cell.angle_alpha   90.00
_cell.angle_beta   90.00
_cell.angle_gamma   90.00
#
_symmetry.space_group_name_H-M   'P 1'
#
loop_
_entity.id
_entity.type
_entity.pdbx_description
1 polymer ?
#
loop_
_entity_poly.entity_id
_entity_poly.type
_entity_poly.pdbx_seq_one_letter_code
_entity_poly.pdbx_strand_id
1 'polypeptide(L)'
;MIFTPNSLESHTIWLSIEERDLPIISDRTYSNATARTNAELNQICLQKTQAWLTEIGIESTPTFTPVQMNSIWDVVNGCALTVGNRRLILVPSDKLDREELNVPQEWVDIPTWMGDYYLAVQIDLDERTMNIWGYTSHRTLRETGTFDRIDRTYSICSDFLIGELDILWMAQLLDLQEITTVPPIASLNAERSTSAIDRLSQPSPYSPRLDLDF
;
A
#
# COMPACT_ATOMS: atom_id res chain seq x y z
N MET A 1 -16.82 -30.88 -6.97
CA MET A 1 -16.63 -31.29 -5.57
C MET A 1 -16.50 -29.99 -4.78
N ILE A 2 -17.53 -29.65 -4.01
CA ILE A 2 -17.65 -28.35 -3.35
C ILE A 2 -16.77 -28.43 -2.09
N PHE A 3 -15.62 -27.78 -2.11
CA PHE A 3 -14.88 -27.51 -0.88
C PHE A 3 -15.70 -26.51 -0.08
N THR A 4 -16.21 -26.97 1.06
CA THR A 4 -16.70 -26.09 2.12
C THR A 4 -15.49 -25.75 2.99
N PRO A 5 -15.07 -24.48 3.09
CA PRO A 5 -14.06 -24.09 4.05
C PRO A 5 -14.69 -24.06 5.44
N ASN A 6 -13.94 -24.55 6.41
CA ASN A 6 -14.26 -24.51 7.83
C ASN A 6 -14.64 -23.08 8.29
N SER A 7 -15.67 -23.05 9.12
CA SER A 7 -16.44 -21.91 9.63
C SER A 7 -15.70 -21.00 10.65
N LEU A 8 -14.44 -20.62 10.43
CA LEU A 8 -13.70 -19.71 11.34
C LEU A 8 -12.91 -18.57 10.68
N GLU A 9 -12.88 -18.43 9.35
CA GLU A 9 -12.10 -17.39 8.63
C GLU A 9 -12.98 -16.43 7.78
N SER A 10 -14.18 -16.10 8.24
CA SER A 10 -15.22 -15.48 7.40
C SER A 10 -15.11 -13.96 7.17
N HIS A 11 -13.94 -13.34 7.32
CA HIS A 11 -13.82 -11.88 7.23
C HIS A 11 -12.75 -11.37 6.27
N THR A 12 -12.03 -12.23 5.54
CA THR A 12 -11.00 -11.76 4.58
C THR A 12 -11.44 -11.95 3.14
N ILE A 13 -10.96 -11.10 2.23
CA ILE A 13 -11.32 -11.16 0.80
C ILE A 13 -10.23 -11.92 0.05
N TRP A 14 -10.61 -13.01 -0.61
CA TRP A 14 -9.72 -13.80 -1.46
C TRP A 14 -10.03 -13.57 -2.94
N LEU A 15 -9.00 -13.23 -3.71
CA LEU A 15 -9.05 -12.98 -5.15
C LEU A 15 -8.08 -13.92 -5.85
N SER A 16 -8.52 -14.57 -6.93
CA SER A 16 -7.64 -15.40 -7.77
C SER A 16 -6.86 -14.54 -8.75
N ILE A 17 -5.58 -14.84 -8.96
CA ILE A 17 -4.70 -14.18 -9.94
C ILE A 17 -4.65 -15.03 -11.20
N GLU A 18 -4.99 -14.43 -12.34
CA GLU A 18 -4.91 -15.09 -13.64
C GLU A 18 -3.66 -14.66 -14.41
N GLU A 19 -3.30 -15.39 -15.48
CA GLU A 19 -2.12 -15.04 -16.30
C GLU A 19 -2.21 -13.65 -16.94
N ARG A 20 -3.44 -13.18 -17.22
CA ARG A 20 -3.69 -11.83 -17.72
C ARG A 20 -3.43 -10.73 -16.66
N ASP A 21 -3.46 -11.09 -15.38
CA ASP A 21 -3.23 -10.18 -14.26
C ASP A 21 -1.74 -10.06 -13.95
N LEU A 22 -0.93 -11.03 -14.40
CA LEU A 22 0.50 -10.99 -14.22
C LEU A 22 1.08 -9.79 -14.98
N PRO A 23 1.99 -9.02 -14.36
CA PRO A 23 2.61 -7.91 -15.01
C PRO A 23 3.34 -8.43 -16.25
N ILE A 24 3.05 -7.82 -17.40
CA ILE A 24 3.88 -8.03 -18.58
C ILE A 24 5.27 -7.54 -18.17
N ILE A 25 6.24 -8.45 -18.14
CA ILE A 25 7.67 -8.14 -17.97
C ILE A 25 8.01 -7.18 -19.10
N SER A 26 7.81 -5.90 -18.83
CA SER A 26 8.09 -4.83 -19.75
C SER A 26 9.51 -4.38 -19.41
N ASP A 27 10.24 -3.87 -20.40
CA ASP A 27 11.57 -3.26 -20.29
C ASP A 27 11.62 -2.03 -19.34
N ARG A 28 10.76 -1.97 -18.32
CA ARG A 28 10.72 -0.95 -17.29
C ARG A 28 12.02 -1.01 -16.50
N THR A 29 12.81 0.02 -16.70
CA THR A 29 14.03 0.29 -15.97
C THR A 29 13.68 0.85 -14.60
N TYR A 30 13.33 -0.04 -13.66
CA TYR A 30 13.31 0.30 -12.24
C TYR A 30 14.75 0.38 -11.70
N SER A 31 14.96 1.23 -10.71
CA SER A 31 16.27 1.56 -10.16
C SER A 31 16.99 0.35 -9.55
N ASN A 32 16.23 -0.61 -8.99
CA ASN A 32 16.77 -1.85 -8.44
C ASN A 32 15.76 -3.02 -8.54
N ALA A 33 16.22 -4.23 -8.19
CA ALA A 33 15.39 -5.44 -8.27
C ALA A 33 14.20 -5.40 -7.30
N THR A 34 14.39 -4.86 -6.09
CA THR A 34 13.33 -4.73 -5.08
C THR A 34 12.21 -3.79 -5.54
N ALA A 35 12.57 -2.66 -6.16
CA ALA A 35 11.62 -1.72 -6.76
C ALA A 35 10.80 -2.39 -7.87
N ARG A 36 11.42 -3.24 -8.69
CA ARG A 36 10.72 -4.03 -9.70
C ARG A 36 9.70 -4.97 -9.08
N THR A 37 10.11 -5.79 -8.10
CA THR A 37 9.20 -6.72 -7.41
C THR A 37 8.05 -5.99 -6.73
N ASN A 38 8.33 -4.90 -6.02
CA ASN A 38 7.29 -4.09 -5.39
C ASN A 38 6.32 -3.51 -6.43
N ALA A 39 6.82 -2.97 -7.54
CA ALA A 39 5.99 -2.43 -8.59
C ALA A 39 5.09 -3.49 -9.24
N GLU A 40 5.59 -4.71 -9.43
CA GLU A 40 4.83 -5.85 -9.92
C GLU A 40 3.69 -6.23 -8.96
N LEU A 41 3.99 -6.38 -7.66
CA LEU A 41 2.99 -6.66 -6.63
C LEU A 41 1.97 -5.53 -6.51
N ASN A 42 2.41 -4.27 -6.53
CA ASN A 42 1.54 -3.10 -6.48
C ASN A 42 0.58 -3.03 -7.67
N GLN A 43 1.07 -3.39 -8.86
CA GLN A 43 0.24 -3.43 -10.06
C GLN A 43 -0.85 -4.49 -9.97
N ILE A 44 -0.49 -5.73 -9.59
CA ILE A 44 -1.45 -6.82 -9.38
C ILE A 44 -2.47 -6.40 -8.32
N CYS A 45 -1.97 -5.93 -7.17
CA CYS A 45 -2.79 -5.50 -6.04
C CYS A 45 -3.84 -4.47 -6.46
N LEU A 46 -3.42 -3.44 -7.19
CA LEU A 46 -4.31 -2.38 -7.65
C LEU A 46 -5.38 -2.90 -8.62
N GLN A 47 -4.95 -3.66 -9.64
CA GLN A 47 -5.86 -4.15 -10.68
C GLN A 47 -6.90 -5.11 -10.11
N LYS A 48 -6.48 -6.07 -9.28
CA LYS A 48 -7.37 -7.04 -8.65
C LYS A 48 -8.34 -6.38 -7.68
N THR A 49 -7.86 -5.45 -6.86
CA THR A 49 -8.73 -4.71 -5.93
C THR A 49 -9.74 -3.86 -6.70
N GLN A 50 -9.32 -3.16 -7.75
CA GLN A 50 -10.23 -2.34 -8.56
C GLN A 50 -11.29 -3.19 -9.28
N ALA A 51 -10.91 -4.35 -9.83
CA ALA A 51 -11.85 -5.29 -10.44
C ALA A 51 -12.87 -5.81 -9.42
N TRP A 52 -12.40 -6.25 -8.26
CA TRP A 52 -13.26 -6.70 -7.15
C TRP A 52 -14.24 -5.61 -6.70
N LEU A 53 -13.77 -4.38 -6.49
CA LEU A 53 -14.64 -3.26 -6.12
C LEU A 53 -15.72 -2.99 -7.18
N THR A 54 -15.35 -3.07 -8.46
CA THR A 54 -16.30 -2.92 -9.56
C THR A 54 -17.37 -4.02 -9.55
N GLU A 55 -16.99 -5.26 -9.27
CA GLU A 55 -17.90 -6.41 -9.18
C GLU A 55 -18.94 -6.23 -8.06
N ILE A 56 -18.55 -5.65 -6.93
CA ILE A 56 -19.46 -5.35 -5.81
C ILE A 56 -20.17 -4.00 -5.96
N GLY A 57 -20.02 -3.33 -7.10
CA GLY A 57 -20.72 -2.07 -7.42
C GLY A 57 -20.12 -0.82 -6.77
N ILE A 58 -18.87 -0.87 -6.34
CA ILE A 58 -18.13 0.26 -5.76
C ILE A 58 -17.22 0.87 -6.82
N GLU A 59 -17.54 2.11 -7.21
CA GLU A 59 -16.68 2.88 -8.11
C GLU A 59 -15.39 3.28 -7.42
N SER A 60 -14.27 3.00 -8.08
CA SER A 60 -12.93 3.32 -7.59
C SER A 60 -12.02 3.79 -8.73
N THR A 61 -11.10 4.68 -8.41
CA THR A 61 -10.13 5.22 -9.38
C THR A 61 -8.74 5.28 -8.77
N PRO A 62 -7.67 4.94 -9.51
CA PRO A 62 -6.31 5.16 -9.04
C PRO A 62 -6.12 6.64 -8.66
N THR A 63 -5.60 6.90 -7.46
CA THR A 63 -5.45 8.27 -6.96
C THR A 63 -4.44 9.08 -7.78
N PHE A 64 -3.42 8.41 -8.31
CA PHE A 64 -2.34 9.03 -9.08
C PHE A 64 -2.42 8.61 -10.55
N THR A 65 -1.86 9.43 -11.44
CA THR A 65 -1.71 9.05 -12.85
C THR A 65 -0.75 7.87 -13.01
N PRO A 66 -0.84 7.09 -14.10
CA PRO A 66 0.07 5.96 -14.33
C PRO A 66 1.57 6.35 -14.29
N VAL A 67 1.92 7.54 -14.77
CA VAL A 67 3.30 8.05 -14.75
C VAL A 67 3.77 8.32 -13.32
N GLN A 68 2.91 8.94 -12.50
CA GLN A 68 3.21 9.18 -11.08
C GLN A 68 3.33 7.87 -10.31
N MET A 69 2.42 6.92 -10.53
CA MET A 69 2.46 5.60 -9.87
C MET A 69 3.76 4.86 -10.17
N ASN A 70 4.18 4.82 -11.44
CA ASN A 70 5.45 4.18 -11.80
C ASN A 70 6.64 4.84 -11.08
N SER A 71 6.63 6.16 -10.95
CA SER A 71 7.68 6.91 -10.24
C SER A 71 7.67 6.63 -8.74
N ILE A 72 6.48 6.52 -8.13
CA ILE A 72 6.30 6.18 -6.71
C ILE A 72 6.75 4.75 -6.46
N TRP A 73 6.35 3.78 -7.29
CA TRP A 73 6.70 2.36 -7.11
C TRP A 73 8.18 2.05 -7.31
N ASP A 74 8.93 2.97 -7.92
CA ASP A 74 10.38 2.85 -7.99
C ASP A 74 11.05 3.01 -6.60
N VAL A 75 10.35 3.62 -5.64
CA VAL A 75 10.90 3.96 -4.33
C VAL A 75 10.07 3.47 -3.14
N VAL A 76 8.73 3.48 -3.24
CA VAL A 76 7.79 3.19 -2.15
C VAL A 76 6.88 2.02 -2.52
N ASN A 77 6.77 1.03 -1.61
CA ASN A 77 5.78 -0.04 -1.72
C ASN A 77 4.37 0.47 -1.38
N GLY A 78 3.34 -0.08 -2.01
CA GLY A 78 1.95 0.32 -1.82
C GLY A 78 1.38 1.15 -2.97
N CYS A 79 0.05 1.14 -3.10
CA CYS A 79 -0.66 1.89 -4.12
C CYS A 79 -1.92 2.56 -3.56
N ALA A 80 -2.26 3.71 -4.13
CA ALA A 80 -3.38 4.52 -3.68
C ALA A 80 -4.57 4.42 -4.62
N LEU A 81 -5.73 4.15 -4.04
CA LEU A 81 -7.01 4.04 -4.72
C LEU A 81 -8.02 4.96 -4.04
N THR A 82 -8.72 5.76 -4.83
CA THR A 82 -9.78 6.66 -4.35
C THR A 82 -11.13 5.98 -4.50
N VAL A 83 -11.91 5.93 -3.42
CA VAL A 83 -13.29 5.46 -3.38
C VAL A 83 -14.16 6.55 -2.78
N GLY A 84 -15.03 7.16 -3.59
CA GLY A 84 -15.79 8.35 -3.19
C GLY A 84 -14.87 9.51 -2.79
N ASN A 85 -14.95 9.92 -1.52
CA ASN A 85 -14.09 10.97 -0.94
C ASN A 85 -12.94 10.42 -0.07
N ARG A 86 -12.75 9.10 -0.04
CA ARG A 86 -11.75 8.44 0.79
C ARG A 86 -10.63 7.88 -0.06
N ARG A 87 -9.41 7.94 0.47
CA ARG A 87 -8.23 7.30 -0.12
C ARG A 87 -7.88 6.05 0.65
N LEU A 88 -7.84 4.95 -0.07
CA LEU A 88 -7.36 3.65 0.40
C LEU A 88 -5.91 3.49 -0.04
N ILE A 89 -5.03 3.12 0.88
CA ILE A 89 -3.67 2.70 0.58
C ILE A 89 -3.64 1.18 0.69
N LEU A 90 -3.41 0.51 -0.43
CA LEU A 90 -3.22 -0.92 -0.48
C LEU A 90 -1.73 -1.20 -0.28
N VAL A 91 -1.38 -2.03 0.69
CA VAL A 91 0.00 -2.37 1.00
C VAL A 91 0.21 -3.87 0.78
N PRO A 92 0.71 -4.27 -0.41
CA PRO A 92 0.95 -5.67 -0.70
C PRO A 92 2.22 -6.18 -0.02
N SER A 93 2.18 -7.43 0.38
CA SER A 93 3.32 -8.22 0.84
C SER A 93 3.24 -9.64 0.27
N ASP A 94 4.39 -10.18 -0.08
CA ASP A 94 4.60 -11.58 -0.46
C ASP A 94 4.93 -12.48 0.75
N LYS A 95 4.93 -11.91 1.97
CA LYS A 95 5.13 -12.67 3.20
C LYS A 95 3.91 -13.54 3.50
N LEU A 96 4.18 -14.78 3.92
CA LEU A 96 3.14 -15.74 4.29
C LEU A 96 2.51 -15.44 5.65
N ASP A 97 3.27 -14.82 6.55
CA ASP A 97 2.78 -14.38 7.86
C ASP A 97 1.89 -13.14 7.74
N ARG A 98 0.79 -13.13 8.51
CA ARG A 98 -0.16 -12.02 8.61
C ARG A 98 -0.14 -11.43 10.02
N GLU A 99 1.06 -11.27 10.58
CA GLU A 99 1.24 -10.82 11.96
C GLU A 99 1.15 -9.29 12.08
N GLU A 100 1.56 -8.57 11.03
CA GLU A 100 1.62 -7.11 11.03
C GLU A 100 1.44 -6.50 9.64
N LEU A 101 0.86 -5.30 9.63
CA LEU A 101 0.83 -4.42 8.48
C LEU A 101 1.99 -3.42 8.59
N ASN A 102 2.85 -3.41 7.58
CA ASN A 102 4.01 -2.53 7.49
C ASN A 102 3.80 -1.45 6.44
N VAL A 103 3.46 -0.23 6.86
CA VAL A 103 3.16 0.88 5.96
C VAL A 103 4.38 1.81 5.83
N PRO A 104 4.91 2.06 4.62
CA PRO A 104 5.95 3.08 4.42
C PRO A 104 5.53 4.45 4.92
N GLN A 105 6.45 5.16 5.59
CA GLN A 105 6.19 6.49 6.17
C GLN A 105 5.62 7.48 5.16
N GLU A 106 5.97 7.36 3.88
CA GLU A 106 5.52 8.27 2.82
C GLU A 106 4.01 8.23 2.65
N TRP A 107 3.39 7.09 2.92
CA TRP A 107 1.93 6.95 2.90
C TRP A 107 1.25 7.45 4.17
N VAL A 108 1.99 7.83 5.22
CA VAL A 108 1.44 8.27 6.50
C VAL A 108 1.73 9.76 6.74
N ASP A 109 2.96 10.19 6.48
CA ASP A 109 3.46 11.50 6.89
C ASP A 109 3.50 12.54 5.75
N ILE A 110 3.18 12.16 4.50
CA ILE A 110 3.08 13.11 3.37
C ILE A 110 1.62 13.52 3.19
N PRO A 111 1.22 14.78 3.48
CA PRO A 111 -0.19 15.18 3.47
C PRO A 111 -0.90 15.02 2.12
N THR A 112 -0.15 15.09 1.01
CA THR A 112 -0.72 14.89 -0.33
C THR A 112 -0.87 13.42 -0.71
N TRP A 113 -0.21 12.50 0.00
CA TRP A 113 -0.18 11.06 -0.30
C TRP A 113 -0.96 10.22 0.72
N MET A 114 -1.09 10.71 1.94
CA MET A 114 -1.70 9.99 3.03
C MET A 114 -3.08 9.40 2.71
N GLY A 115 -3.33 8.19 3.20
CA GLY A 115 -4.63 7.52 3.12
C GLY A 115 -5.55 7.89 4.28
N ASP A 116 -6.85 7.71 4.08
CA ASP A 116 -7.81 7.59 5.17
C ASP A 116 -7.68 6.21 5.83
N TYR A 117 -7.50 5.17 5.00
CA TYR A 117 -7.40 3.78 5.43
C TYR A 117 -6.27 3.04 4.72
N TYR A 118 -5.73 2.04 5.41
CA TYR A 118 -4.61 1.22 4.98
C TYR A 118 -5.06 -0.23 4.99
N LEU A 119 -5.00 -0.87 3.83
CA LEU A 119 -5.42 -2.25 3.63
C LEU A 119 -4.19 -3.14 3.57
N ALA A 120 -4.19 -4.17 4.40
CA ALA A 120 -3.17 -5.18 4.42
C ALA A 120 -3.49 -6.25 3.37
N VAL A 121 -2.57 -6.41 2.42
CA VAL A 121 -2.75 -7.31 1.29
C VAL A 121 -1.61 -8.32 1.27
N GLN A 122 -1.96 -9.60 1.23
CA GLN A 122 -1.05 -10.69 0.97
C GLN A 122 -1.19 -11.13 -0.49
N ILE A 123 -0.07 -11.37 -1.16
CA ILE A 123 -0.03 -11.90 -2.53
C ILE A 123 0.86 -13.13 -2.54
N ASP A 124 0.29 -14.25 -2.96
CA ASP A 124 1.03 -15.48 -3.23
C ASP A 124 0.97 -15.74 -4.74
N LEU A 125 2.09 -15.51 -5.43
CA LEU A 125 2.18 -15.71 -6.88
C LEU A 125 2.29 -17.19 -7.26
N ASP A 126 2.78 -18.04 -6.36
CA ASP A 126 2.92 -19.49 -6.59
C ASP A 126 1.54 -20.14 -6.55
N GLU A 127 0.74 -19.82 -5.53
CA GLU A 127 -0.65 -20.26 -5.41
C GLU A 127 -1.62 -19.41 -6.25
N ARG A 128 -1.13 -18.34 -6.88
CA ARG A 128 -1.90 -17.37 -7.66
C ARG A 128 -3.10 -16.83 -6.90
N THR A 129 -2.89 -16.43 -5.66
CA THR A 129 -3.92 -15.84 -4.80
C THR A 129 -3.51 -14.48 -4.27
N MET A 130 -4.52 -13.64 -4.03
CA MET A 130 -4.40 -12.38 -3.33
C MET A 130 -5.42 -12.37 -2.21
N ASN A 131 -5.00 -12.00 -1.00
CA ASN A 131 -5.88 -11.90 0.15
C ASN A 131 -5.79 -10.50 0.77
N ILE A 132 -6.94 -9.85 0.92
CA ILE A 132 -7.07 -8.65 1.74
C ILE A 132 -7.54 -9.10 3.11
N TRP A 133 -6.63 -9.09 4.08
CA TRP A 133 -6.86 -9.71 5.39
C TRP A 133 -7.29 -8.72 6.48
N GLY A 134 -7.18 -7.43 6.23
CA GLY A 134 -7.68 -6.43 7.15
C GLY A 134 -7.35 -5.01 6.74
N TYR A 135 -7.90 -4.05 7.48
CA TYR A 135 -7.61 -2.65 7.30
C TYR A 135 -7.51 -1.91 8.63
N THR A 136 -6.90 -0.74 8.61
CA THR A 136 -6.90 0.20 9.74
C THR A 136 -7.03 1.62 9.24
N SER A 137 -7.39 2.56 10.12
CA SER A 137 -7.40 3.98 9.79
C SER A 137 -6.04 4.64 9.98
N HIS A 138 -5.85 5.78 9.33
CA HIS A 138 -4.66 6.61 9.54
C HIS A 138 -4.43 6.94 11.01
N ARG A 139 -5.50 7.28 11.73
CA ARG A 139 -5.42 7.59 13.16
C ARG A 139 -4.86 6.40 13.95
N THR A 140 -5.49 5.23 13.80
CA THR A 140 -5.07 4.02 14.53
C THR A 140 -3.63 3.62 14.20
N LEU A 141 -3.26 3.66 12.92
CA LEU A 141 -1.89 3.38 12.47
C LEU A 141 -0.87 4.31 13.15
N ARG A 142 -1.17 5.60 13.26
CA ARG A 142 -0.24 6.59 13.80
C ARG A 142 -0.19 6.64 15.32
N GLU A 143 -1.29 6.33 15.98
CA GLU A 143 -1.40 6.37 17.45
C GLU A 143 -0.98 5.04 18.10
N THR A 144 -1.18 3.91 17.41
CA THR A 144 -0.95 2.55 17.94
C THR A 144 0.21 1.83 17.25
N GLY A 145 0.53 2.20 16.01
CA GLY A 145 1.64 1.60 15.28
C GLY A 145 3.00 1.96 15.87
N THR A 146 3.96 1.06 15.70
CA THR A 146 5.36 1.28 16.06
C THR A 146 6.13 1.75 14.83
N PHE A 147 6.84 2.86 14.94
CA PHE A 147 7.68 3.35 13.85
C PHE A 147 9.06 2.69 13.89
N ASP A 148 9.37 1.91 12.85
CA ASP A 148 10.72 1.40 12.61
C ASP A 148 11.55 2.46 11.89
N ARG A 149 12.65 2.89 12.50
CA ARG A 149 13.54 3.93 11.96
C ARG A 149 14.47 3.42 10.86
N ILE A 150 14.76 2.12 10.85
CA ILE A 150 15.65 1.47 9.89
C ILE A 150 14.92 1.36 8.56
N ASP A 151 13.73 0.77 8.59
CA ASP A 151 12.92 0.56 7.40
C ASP A 151 11.98 1.74 7.09
N ARG A 152 11.88 2.71 8.00
CA ARG A 152 11.00 3.90 7.87
C ARG A 152 9.57 3.48 7.53
N THR A 153 9.04 2.59 8.36
CA THR A 153 7.70 2.02 8.24
C THR A 153 6.96 2.14 9.57
N TYR A 154 5.66 2.35 9.51
CA TYR A 154 4.76 2.16 10.63
C TYR A 154 4.26 0.72 10.60
N SER A 155 4.60 -0.03 11.64
CA SER A 155 4.20 -1.43 11.81
C SER A 155 3.07 -1.51 12.84
N ILE A 156 1.98 -2.17 12.48
CA ILE A 156 0.84 -2.38 13.37
C ILE A 156 0.43 -3.84 13.38
N CYS A 157 0.23 -4.39 14.57
CA CYS A 157 -0.16 -5.79 14.76
C CYS A 157 -1.54 -6.06 14.16
N SER A 158 -1.72 -7.26 13.60
CA SER A 158 -2.97 -7.78 13.05
C SER A 158 -4.16 -7.63 13.98
N ASP A 159 -3.95 -7.69 15.29
CA ASP A 159 -4.98 -7.55 16.33
C ASP A 159 -5.67 -6.17 16.32
N PHE A 160 -5.03 -5.16 15.73
CA PHE A 160 -5.58 -3.82 15.57
C PHE A 160 -6.16 -3.58 14.16
N LEU A 161 -6.16 -4.61 13.30
CA LEU A 161 -6.80 -4.53 11.99
C LEU A 161 -8.24 -5.03 12.08
N ILE A 162 -9.10 -4.37 11.31
CA ILE A 162 -10.48 -4.77 11.13
C ILE A 162 -10.52 -5.68 9.90
N GLY A 163 -10.91 -6.94 10.08
CA GLY A 163 -11.08 -7.89 8.98
C GLY A 163 -12.31 -7.58 8.13
N GLU A 164 -13.41 -7.18 8.74
CA GLU A 164 -14.70 -6.95 8.06
C GLU A 164 -14.68 -5.70 7.16
N LEU A 165 -14.28 -5.85 5.90
CA LEU A 165 -14.24 -4.75 4.92
C LEU A 165 -15.62 -4.11 4.67
N ASP A 166 -16.74 -4.78 4.98
CA ASP A 166 -18.06 -4.16 4.89
C ASP A 166 -18.22 -2.97 5.85
N ILE A 167 -17.51 -3.00 6.98
CA ILE A 167 -17.49 -1.89 7.96
C ILE A 167 -16.80 -0.65 7.36
N LEU A 168 -15.81 -0.83 6.47
CA LEU A 168 -15.13 0.27 5.79
C LEU A 168 -16.14 1.14 5.01
N TRP A 169 -17.09 0.49 4.33
CA TRP A 169 -18.12 1.16 3.55
C TRP A 169 -19.15 1.85 4.42
N MET A 170 -19.46 1.29 5.60
CA MET A 170 -20.32 1.94 6.58
C MET A 170 -19.67 3.18 7.20
N ALA A 171 -18.37 3.13 7.50
CA ALA A 171 -17.64 4.25 8.06
C ALA A 171 -17.60 5.47 7.10
N GLN A 172 -17.61 5.22 5.78
CA GLN A 172 -17.76 6.26 4.77
C GLN A 172 -19.11 7.00 4.88
N LEU A 173 -20.21 6.29 5.19
CA LEU A 173 -21.55 6.91 5.35
C LEU A 173 -21.65 7.79 6.59
N LEU A 174 -20.85 7.50 7.63
CA LEU A 174 -20.89 8.17 8.93
C LEU A 174 -19.93 9.37 9.03
N ASP A 175 -19.18 9.65 7.96
CA ASP A 175 -18.16 10.70 7.88
C ASP A 175 -17.19 10.73 9.08
N LEU A 176 -16.76 9.55 9.52
CA LEU A 176 -15.83 9.44 10.64
C LEU A 176 -14.50 10.14 10.29
N GLN A 177 -13.96 10.85 11.26
CA GLN A 177 -12.67 11.54 11.11
C GLN A 177 -11.55 10.54 11.37
N GLU A 178 -11.08 9.90 10.31
CA GLU A 178 -10.09 8.80 10.37
C GLU A 178 -8.65 9.26 10.21
N ILE A 179 -8.46 10.57 10.00
CA ILE A 179 -7.18 11.23 9.83
C ILE A 179 -6.76 11.94 11.12
N THR A 180 -5.47 11.91 11.44
CA THR A 180 -4.85 12.73 12.49
C THR A 180 -3.97 13.84 11.88
N THR A 181 -3.64 14.87 12.65
CA THR A 181 -2.89 16.04 12.15
C THR A 181 -1.44 15.67 11.83
N VAL A 182 -1.08 15.78 10.56
CA VAL A 182 0.30 15.57 10.07
C VAL A 182 1.02 16.93 9.94
N PRO A 183 2.25 17.08 10.47
CA PRO A 183 3.05 18.30 10.29
C PRO A 183 3.28 18.60 8.80
N PRO A 184 3.39 19.89 8.42
CA PRO A 184 3.78 20.24 7.07
C PRO A 184 5.21 19.76 6.76
N ILE A 185 5.43 19.33 5.52
CA ILE A 185 6.75 18.89 5.05
C ILE A 185 7.71 20.09 5.05
N ALA A 186 8.89 19.91 5.65
CA ALA A 186 9.94 20.92 5.64
C ALA A 186 10.43 21.18 4.21
N SER A 187 10.58 22.44 3.83
CA SER A 187 11.14 22.78 2.52
C SER A 187 12.65 22.55 2.50
N LEU A 188 13.14 21.90 1.44
CA LEU A 188 14.56 21.78 1.17
C LEU A 188 15.08 23.08 0.55
N ASN A 189 16.21 23.56 1.05
CA ASN A 189 16.93 24.65 0.41
C ASN A 189 17.70 24.13 -0.83
N ALA A 190 18.08 25.05 -1.73
CA ALA A 190 18.70 24.67 -3.01
C ALA A 190 19.97 23.82 -2.85
N GLU A 191 20.82 24.14 -1.87
CA GLU A 191 22.07 23.44 -1.61
C GLU A 191 21.85 21.98 -1.15
N ARG A 192 20.88 21.77 -0.25
CA ARG A 192 20.47 20.42 0.19
C ARG A 192 19.84 19.63 -0.95
N SER A 193 19.02 20.28 -1.78
CA SER A 193 18.42 19.63 -2.96
C SER A 193 19.46 19.15 -3.96
N THR A 194 20.46 19.98 -4.29
CA THR A 194 21.55 19.57 -5.18
C THR A 194 22.35 18.41 -4.60
N SER A 195 22.72 18.50 -3.32
CA SER A 195 23.46 17.43 -2.64
C SER A 195 22.67 16.12 -2.58
N ALA A 196 21.34 16.19 -2.39
CA ALA A 196 20.46 15.03 -2.43
C ALA A 196 20.41 14.40 -3.82
N ILE A 197 20.27 15.20 -4.88
CA ILE A 197 20.26 14.70 -6.27
C ILE A 197 21.57 13.99 -6.59
N ASP A 198 22.72 14.59 -6.26
CA ASP A 198 24.03 14.00 -6.55
C ASP A 198 24.21 12.63 -5.88
N ARG A 199 23.71 12.49 -4.65
CA ARG A 199 23.78 11.25 -3.88
C ARG A 199 22.79 10.19 -4.38
N LEU A 200 21.54 10.57 -4.61
CA LEU A 200 20.48 9.64 -5.04
C LEU A 200 20.62 9.21 -6.51
N SER A 201 21.38 9.96 -7.32
CA SER A 201 21.68 9.57 -8.71
C SER A 201 22.70 8.44 -8.82
N GLN A 202 23.36 8.07 -7.73
CA GLN A 202 24.32 6.95 -7.73
C GLN A 202 23.57 5.61 -7.72
N PRO A 203 23.94 4.64 -8.56
CA PRO A 203 23.36 3.29 -8.50
C PRO A 203 23.55 2.67 -7.12
N SER A 204 22.45 2.24 -6.51
CA SER A 204 22.44 1.57 -5.20
C SER A 204 21.59 0.30 -5.29
N PRO A 205 22.02 -0.81 -4.66
CA PRO A 205 21.17 -2.00 -4.54
C PRO A 205 20.01 -1.79 -3.56
N TYR A 206 20.05 -0.74 -2.72
CA TYR A 206 19.04 -0.42 -1.73
C TYR A 206 18.08 0.67 -2.22
N SER A 207 16.93 0.80 -1.56
CA SER A 207 15.95 1.82 -1.94
C SER A 207 16.48 3.24 -1.65
N PRO A 208 16.41 4.17 -2.62
CA PRO A 208 16.80 5.58 -2.45
C PRO A 208 16.15 6.26 -1.24
N ARG A 209 14.96 5.80 -0.81
CA ARG A 209 14.23 6.38 0.33
C ARG A 209 14.93 6.22 1.68
N LEU A 210 15.90 5.31 1.78
CA LEU A 210 16.65 5.04 3.01
C LEU A 210 18.00 5.76 3.07
N ASP A 211 18.43 6.40 1.97
CA ASP A 211 19.78 6.97 1.86
C ASP A 211 19.92 8.34 2.54
N LEU A 212 18.84 9.10 2.69
CA LEU A 212 18.89 10.47 3.20
C LEU A 212 18.13 10.60 4.52
N ASP A 213 18.78 11.13 5.54
CA ASP A 213 18.13 11.54 6.80
C ASP A 213 17.49 12.91 6.59
N PHE A 214 16.15 12.96 6.55
CA PHE A 214 15.38 14.19 6.50
C PHE A 214 14.65 14.41 7.83
#